data_AF-A8WIG7-F1
#
_entry.id   AF-A8WIG7-F1
#
_cell.length_a   1.000
_cell.length_b   1.000
_cell.length_c   1.000
_cell.angle_alpha   90.00
_cell.angle_beta   90.00
_cell.angle_gamma   90.00
#
_symmetry.space_group_name_H-M   'P 1'
#
loop_
_entity.id
_entity.type
_entity.pdbx_description
1 polymer ?
#
loop_
_entity_poly.entity_id
_entity_poly.type
_entity_poly.pdbx_seq_one_letter_code
_entity_poly.pdbx_strand_id
1 'polypeptide(L)' 'MRFKVSLKKDGKEFDEVVIANNKKDAIEVALKNNPEAEVLNSDWTFKL' A
#
# COMPACT_ATOMS: atom_id res chain seq x y z
N MET A 1 12.60 1.94 -1.64
CA MET A 1 12.14 0.68 -2.26
C MET A 1 10.70 0.85 -2.71
N ARG A 2 10.24 0.16 -3.77
CA ARG A 2 8.84 0.21 -4.20
C ARG A 2 8.05 -0.93 -3.54
N PHE A 3 6.89 -0.62 -3.00
CA PHE A 3 5.98 -1.58 -2.37
C PHE A 3 4.63 -1.49 -3.07
N LYS A 4 4.06 -2.64 -3.39
CA LYS A 4 2.66 -2.77 -3.82
C LYS A 4 1.83 -3.03 -2.57
N VAL A 5 0.97 -2.10 -2.22
CA VAL A 5 0.05 -2.20 -1.08
C VAL A 5 -1.35 -2.42 -1.63
N SER A 6 -1.96 -3.55 -1.30
CA SER A 6 -3.34 -3.84 -1.65
C SER A 6 -4.25 -3.29 -0.57
N LEU A 7 -5.15 -2.40 -0.96
CA LEU A 7 -6.08 -1.69 -0.09
C LEU A 7 -7.52 -2.03 -0.47
N LYS A 8 -8.42 -1.95 0.50
CA LYS A 8 -9.87 -2.05 0.29
C LYS A 8 -10.57 -0.82 0.82
N LYS A 9 -11.32 -0.13 -0.03
CA LYS A 9 -12.15 1.02 0.34
C LYS A 9 -13.54 0.87 -0.22
N ASP A 10 -14.58 1.04 0.60
CA ASP A 10 -15.99 0.96 0.19
C ASP A 10 -16.34 -0.34 -0.58
N GLY A 11 -15.73 -1.45 -0.16
CA GLY A 11 -15.92 -2.76 -0.81
C GLY A 11 -15.15 -2.96 -2.11
N LYS A 12 -14.39 -1.97 -2.58
CA LYS A 12 -13.52 -2.05 -3.77
C LYS A 12 -12.07 -2.27 -3.37
N GLU A 13 -11.45 -3.27 -3.97
CA GLU A 13 -10.02 -3.56 -3.78
C GLU A 13 -9.21 -2.89 -4.88
N PHE A 14 -8.10 -2.28 -4.50
CA PHE A 14 -7.16 -1.65 -5.42
C PHE A 14 -5.73 -1.74 -4.90
N ASP A 15 -4.78 -1.64 -5.81
CA ASP A 15 -3.36 -1.70 -5.50
C ASP A 15 -2.72 -0.33 -5.64
N GLU A 16 -1.98 0.10 -4.62
CA GLU A 16 -1.20 1.33 -4.61
C GLU A 16 0.29 1.00 -4.60
N VAL A 17 1.07 1.65 -5.48
CA VAL A 17 2.53 1.51 -5.46
C VAL A 17 3.14 2.68 -4.71
N VAL A 18 3.84 2.37 -3.62
CA VAL A 18 4.38 3.35 -2.68
C VAL A 18 5.89 3.23 -2.60
N ILE A 19 6.60 4.35 -2.49
CA ILE A 19 8.04 4.36 -2.26
C ILE A 19 8.29 4.51 -0.77
N ALA A 20 8.90 3.50 -0.15
CA ALA A 20 9.20 3.49 1.28
C ALA A 20 10.50 2.74 1.57
N ASN A 21 11.00 2.84 2.81
CA ASN A 21 12.23 2.14 3.23
C ASN A 21 11.96 0.71 3.70
N ASN A 22 10.75 0.45 4.22
CA ASN A 22 10.33 -0.85 4.74
C ASN A 22 8.81 -1.05 4.55
N LYS A 23 8.30 -2.26 4.82
CA LYS A 23 6.87 -2.58 4.67
C LYS A 23 5.96 -1.74 5.57
N LYS A 24 6.39 -1.43 6.81
CA LYS A 24 5.60 -0.65 7.76
C LYS A 24 5.40 0.79 7.27
N ASP A 25 6.49 1.43 6.83
CA ASP A 25 6.46 2.77 6.24
C ASP A 25 5.57 2.79 4.98
N ALA A 26 5.62 1.74 4.15
CA ALA A 26 4.79 1.64 2.95
C ALA A 26 3.29 1.60 3.29
N ILE A 27 2.91 0.83 4.32
CA ILE A 27 1.54 0.77 4.83
C ILE A 27 1.11 2.13 5.39
N GLU A 28 1.95 2.79 6.20
CA GLU A 28 1.61 4.09 6.79
C GLU A 28 1.40 5.16 5.71
N VAL A 29 2.21 5.16 4.65
CA VAL A 29 2.03 6.10 3.53
C VAL A 29 0.77 5.77 2.73
N ALA A 30 0.50 4.48 2.45
CA ALA A 30 -0.72 4.06 1.76
C ALA A 30 -1.99 4.46 2.54
N LEU A 31 -1.98 4.28 3.86
CA LEU A 31 -3.07 4.68 4.76
C LEU A 31 -3.18 6.20 4.93
N LYS A 32 -2.07 6.96 4.88
CA LYS A 32 -2.15 8.44 4.85
C LYS A 32 -2.85 8.94 3.60
N ASN A 33 -2.62 8.29 2.45
CA ASN A 33 -3.29 8.63 1.20
C ASN A 33 -4.75 8.15 1.19
N ASN A 34 -5.04 7.04 1.87
CA ASN A 34 -6.35 6.40 1.93
C ASN A 34 -6.75 6.09 3.39
N PRO A 35 -7.11 7.10 4.21
CA PRO A 35 -7.33 6.95 5.65
C PRO A 35 -8.52 6.05 6.02
N GLU A 36 -9.46 5.87 5.10
CA GLU A 36 -10.65 5.02 5.26
C GLU A 36 -10.47 3.63 4.65
N ALA A 37 -9.30 3.33 4.07
CA ALA A 37 -9.03 2.05 3.46
C ALA A 37 -8.46 1.04 4.47
N GLU A 38 -8.82 -0.22 4.30
CA GLU A 38 -8.23 -1.34 5.01
C GLU A 38 -7.05 -1.91 4.21
N VAL A 39 -5.96 -2.23 4.90
CA VAL A 39 -4.79 -2.88 4.27
C VAL A 39 -5.03 -4.38 4.20
N LEU A 40 -5.08 -4.91 2.99
CA LEU A 40 -5.19 -6.35 2.76
C LEU A 40 -3.82 -7.01 2.68
N ASN A 41 -2.88 -6.39 1.97
CA ASN A 41 -1.53 -6.93 1.80
C ASN A 41 -0.51 -5.81 1.53
N SER A 42 0.75 -6.07 1.85
CA SER A 42 1.87 -5.24 1.39
C SER A 42 3.05 -6.10 0.98
N ASP A 43 3.42 -6.00 -0.30
CA ASP A 43 4.54 -6.73 -0.87
C ASP A 43 5.55 -5.82 -1.53
N TRP A 44 6.82 -6.19 -1.41
CA TRP A 44 7.88 -5.49 -2.11
C TRP A 44 7.73 -5.77 -3.60
N THR A 45 7.63 -4.71 -4.40
CA THR A 45 7.54 -4.83 -5.86
C THR A 45 8.76 -4.17 -6.48
N PHE A 46 9.71 -4.99 -6.93
CA PHE A 46 10.81 -4.52 -7.76
C PHE A 46 10.43 -4.73 -9.22
N LYS A 47 9.92 -3.68 -9.88
CA LYS A 47 9.93 -3.62 -11.33
C LYS A 47 11.09 -2.72 -11.76
N LEU A 48 12.11 -3.37 -12.33
CA LEU A 48 13.11 -2.78 -13.23
C LEU A 48 12.39 -2.05 -14.37
#